data_AF-A0A4S2SJN4-F1
#
_entry.id   AF-A0A4S2SJN4-F1
#
_cell.length_a   1.000
_cell.length_b   1.000
_cell.length_c   1.000
_cell.angle_alpha   90.00
_cell.angle_beta   90.00
_cell.angle_gamma   90.00
#
_symmetry.space_group_name_H-M   'P 1'
#
loop_
_entity.id
_entity.type
_entity.pdbx_description
1 polymer ?
#
loop_
_entity_poly.entity_id
_entity_poly.type
_entity_poly.pdbx_seq_one_letter_code
_entity_poly.pdbx_strand_id
1 'polypeptide(L)'
;DGHAAGFFSLDRHHDAHTLRHFYILPQYQHQGIGAQVLKRILADAGRKGCSVKLTALRESDANRFYRNNGFVQVSEEEWDIFYTHSPKGIALSSANNEIGSIRWLGRADLPPLEVVLREHVRDLHTGQIVESEIASIKAYMAGGADDEGRRRSYLVACDPSGSPVACMGLSRPDARMSAHVSMNAPDALELLNVFVRRDFMRSKGVGRSLLSAVYEEAKAA
;
A
#
# COMPACT_ATOMS: atom_id res chain seq x y z
N ASP A 1 1.82 -31.55 6.74
CA ASP A 1 2.07 -32.38 7.94
C ASP A 1 2.01 -31.59 9.24
N GLY A 2 1.96 -30.24 9.19
CA GLY A 2 1.79 -29.40 10.38
C GLY A 2 3.11 -29.02 11.05
N HIS A 3 4.26 -29.41 10.48
CA HIS A 3 5.57 -29.01 10.99
C HIS A 3 5.98 -27.63 10.48
N ALA A 4 6.74 -26.89 11.30
CA ALA A 4 7.30 -25.61 10.91
C ALA A 4 8.36 -25.79 9.82
N ALA A 5 8.12 -25.24 8.63
CA ALA A 5 9.08 -25.26 7.52
C ALA A 5 10.18 -24.18 7.64
N GLY A 6 10.03 -23.23 8.57
CA GLY A 6 10.92 -22.10 8.75
C GLY A 6 10.30 -21.05 9.67
N PHE A 7 10.96 -19.88 9.75
CA PHE A 7 10.45 -18.73 10.50
C PHE A 7 10.94 -17.41 9.91
N PHE A 8 10.25 -16.34 10.30
CA PHE A 8 10.72 -14.98 10.06
C PHE A 8 10.42 -14.06 11.24
N SER A 9 11.11 -12.94 11.33
CA SER A 9 10.78 -11.84 12.23
C SER A 9 10.68 -10.53 11.47
N LEU A 10 9.64 -9.75 11.77
CA LEU A 10 9.32 -8.51 11.08
C LEU A 10 9.04 -7.41 12.09
N ASP A 11 9.92 -6.43 12.16
CA ASP A 11 9.69 -5.23 12.93
C ASP A 11 8.79 -4.30 12.12
N ARG A 12 7.62 -3.99 12.68
CA ARG A 12 6.63 -3.16 12.00
C ARG A 12 6.73 -1.72 12.48
N HIS A 13 7.21 -0.83 11.61
CA HIS A 13 7.07 0.61 11.80
C HIS A 13 6.12 1.22 10.76
N HIS A 14 5.70 2.46 11.01
CA HIS A 14 4.75 3.19 10.19
C HIS A 14 5.29 3.54 8.78
N ASP A 15 6.60 3.72 8.63
CA ASP A 15 7.23 4.09 7.34
C ASP A 15 7.91 2.90 6.64
N ALA A 16 8.46 1.98 7.43
CA ALA A 16 9.21 0.84 6.92
C ALA A 16 9.06 -0.36 7.85
N HIS A 17 8.92 -1.54 7.27
CA HIS A 17 9.08 -2.79 8.01
C HIS A 17 10.51 -3.30 7.84
N THR A 18 11.09 -3.86 8.90
CA THR A 18 12.42 -4.47 8.84
C THR A 18 12.29 -5.98 8.98
N LEU A 19 12.57 -6.71 7.90
CA LEU A 19 12.68 -8.16 7.92
C LEU A 19 14.07 -8.54 8.45
N ARG A 20 14.14 -9.07 9.67
CA ARG A 20 15.42 -9.37 10.33
C ARG A 20 15.84 -10.81 10.10
N HIS A 21 15.05 -11.74 10.61
CA HIS A 21 15.30 -13.16 10.43
C HIS A 21 14.38 -13.66 9.34
N PHE A 22 14.93 -14.42 8.40
CA PHE A 22 14.13 -15.13 7.42
C PHE A 22 14.83 -16.41 6.99
N TYR A 23 14.36 -17.53 7.55
CA TYR A 23 14.99 -18.83 7.36
C TYR A 23 13.95 -19.87 7.02
N ILE A 24 14.29 -20.69 6.01
CA ILE A 24 13.55 -21.90 5.63
C ILE A 24 14.49 -23.07 5.88
N LEU A 25 14.00 -24.14 6.51
CA LEU A 25 14.81 -25.33 6.75
C LEU A 25 15.29 -25.91 5.41
N PRO A 26 16.53 -26.42 5.31
CA PRO A 26 17.13 -26.87 4.05
C PRO A 26 16.24 -27.81 3.23
N GLN A 27 15.58 -28.77 3.86
CA GLN A 27 14.68 -29.74 3.20
C GLN A 27 13.43 -29.13 2.55
N TYR A 28 13.10 -27.87 2.87
CA TYR A 28 11.96 -27.14 2.33
C TYR A 28 12.38 -25.95 1.43
N GLN A 29 13.68 -25.76 1.20
CA GLN A 29 14.18 -24.73 0.30
C GLN A 29 13.90 -25.09 -1.17
N HIS A 30 13.96 -24.09 -2.05
CA HIS A 30 13.70 -24.20 -3.50
C HIS A 30 12.30 -24.69 -3.91
N GLN A 31 11.37 -24.83 -2.95
CA GLN A 31 9.96 -25.20 -3.19
C GLN A 31 9.02 -23.98 -3.28
N GLY A 32 9.58 -22.76 -3.35
CA GLY A 32 8.80 -21.52 -3.43
C GLY A 32 8.20 -21.02 -2.11
N ILE A 33 8.40 -21.72 -0.99
CA ILE A 33 7.85 -21.34 0.33
C ILE A 33 8.32 -19.95 0.75
N GLY A 34 9.62 -19.68 0.66
CA GLY A 34 10.17 -18.36 0.98
C GLY A 34 9.58 -17.25 0.09
N ALA A 35 9.40 -17.51 -1.21
CA ALA A 35 8.79 -16.54 -2.12
C ALA A 35 7.33 -16.24 -1.76
N GLN A 36 6.55 -17.26 -1.35
CA GLN A 36 5.17 -17.08 -0.92
C GLN A 36 5.07 -16.25 0.37
N VAL A 37 5.91 -16.55 1.36
CA VAL A 37 5.99 -15.76 2.61
C VAL A 37 6.36 -14.31 2.30
N LEU A 38 7.40 -14.10 1.48
CA LEU A 38 7.86 -12.76 1.12
C LEU A 38 6.81 -11.98 0.33
N LYS A 39 6.11 -12.63 -0.63
CA LYS A 39 4.99 -12.01 -1.37
C LYS A 39 3.93 -11.47 -0.41
N ARG A 40 3.58 -12.23 0.64
CA ARG A 40 2.57 -11.82 1.62
C ARG A 40 3.04 -10.66 2.51
N ILE A 41 4.31 -10.66 2.91
CA ILE A 41 4.93 -9.54 3.64
C ILE A 41 4.91 -8.27 2.78
N LEU A 42 5.33 -8.38 1.51
CA LEU A 42 5.39 -7.26 0.58
C LEU A 42 4.00 -6.72 0.24
N ALA A 43 2.99 -7.57 0.07
CA ALA A 43 1.60 -7.14 -0.15
C ALA A 43 1.04 -6.39 1.08
N ASP A 44 1.31 -6.88 2.29
CA ASP A 44 0.87 -6.21 3.52
C ASP A 44 1.57 -4.86 3.73
N ALA A 45 2.87 -4.78 3.43
CA ALA A 45 3.62 -3.53 3.47
C ALA A 45 3.13 -2.56 2.38
N GLY A 46 2.88 -3.07 1.17
CA GLY A 46 2.32 -2.33 0.04
C GLY A 46 1.01 -1.64 0.39
N ARG A 47 0.03 -2.38 0.93
CA ARG A 47 -1.25 -1.80 1.40
C ARG A 47 -1.11 -0.68 2.43
N LYS A 48 0.00 -0.65 3.18
CA LYS A 48 0.30 0.36 4.19
C LYS A 48 1.20 1.48 3.67
N GLY A 49 1.55 1.47 2.38
CA GLY A 49 2.52 2.41 1.83
C GLY A 49 3.93 2.25 2.40
N CYS A 50 4.20 1.14 3.07
CA CYS A 50 5.43 0.91 3.81
C CYS A 50 6.47 0.24 2.91
N SER A 51 7.70 0.72 2.97
CA SER A 51 8.83 -0.04 2.41
C SER A 51 9.14 -1.27 3.28
N VAL A 52 9.78 -2.28 2.70
CA VAL A 52 10.37 -3.40 3.45
C VAL A 52 11.88 -3.34 3.30
N LYS A 53 12.59 -3.37 4.42
CA LYS A 53 14.04 -3.34 4.49
C LYS A 53 14.57 -4.64 5.04
N LEU A 54 15.77 -5.03 4.61
CA LEU A 54 16.50 -6.16 5.18
C LEU A 54 18.00 -5.97 5.01
N THR A 55 18.75 -6.72 5.80
CA THR A 55 20.20 -6.84 5.69
C THR A 55 20.56 -8.29 5.41
N ALA A 56 21.51 -8.53 4.52
CA ALA A 56 21.99 -9.86 4.20
C ALA A 56 23.52 -9.86 4.04
N LEU A 57 24.17 -10.95 4.48
CA LEU A 57 25.61 -11.12 4.30
C LEU A 57 25.99 -11.11 2.82
N ARG A 58 27.10 -10.45 2.46
CA ARG A 58 27.55 -10.25 1.06
C ARG A 58 27.63 -11.53 0.23
N GLU A 59 28.10 -12.61 0.83
CA GLU A 59 28.32 -13.89 0.15
C GLU A 59 27.16 -14.87 0.30
N SER A 60 26.05 -14.44 0.91
CA SER A 60 24.87 -15.29 1.06
C SER A 60 24.17 -15.52 -0.29
N ASP A 61 23.82 -16.78 -0.57
CA ASP A 61 22.97 -17.15 -1.72
C ASP A 61 21.60 -16.45 -1.68
N ALA A 62 21.15 -16.04 -0.50
CA ALA A 62 19.90 -15.30 -0.31
C ALA A 62 19.89 -13.96 -1.07
N ASN A 63 21.04 -13.38 -1.37
CA ASN A 63 21.14 -12.13 -2.14
C ASN A 63 20.45 -12.22 -3.51
N ARG A 64 20.61 -13.36 -4.20
CA ARG A 64 19.93 -13.61 -5.48
C ARG A 64 18.42 -13.72 -5.29
N PHE A 65 18.01 -14.40 -4.21
CA PHE A 65 16.60 -14.53 -3.85
C PHE A 65 15.95 -13.16 -3.59
N TYR A 66 16.59 -12.27 -2.83
CA TYR A 66 16.04 -10.94 -2.55
C TYR A 66 15.92 -10.08 -3.81
N ARG A 67 16.96 -10.03 -4.65
CA ARG A 67 16.92 -9.29 -5.93
C ARG A 67 15.84 -9.81 -6.87
N ASN A 68 15.69 -11.13 -6.98
CA ASN A 68 14.63 -11.74 -7.79
C ASN A 68 13.22 -11.43 -7.28
N ASN A 69 13.08 -11.09 -6.00
CA ASN A 69 11.82 -10.66 -5.39
C ASN A 69 11.68 -9.13 -5.35
N GLY A 70 12.46 -8.40 -6.15
CA GLY A 70 12.30 -6.95 -6.36
C GLY A 70 12.97 -6.06 -5.31
N PHE A 71 13.77 -6.62 -4.40
CA PHE A 71 14.58 -5.81 -3.50
C PHE A 71 15.76 -5.17 -4.26
N VAL A 72 15.98 -3.89 -4.00
CA VAL A 72 17.07 -3.09 -4.56
C VAL A 72 18.12 -2.87 -3.46
N GLN A 73 19.39 -3.11 -3.79
CA GLN A 73 20.51 -2.79 -2.89
C GLN A 73 20.63 -1.26 -2.76
N VAL A 74 20.63 -0.75 -1.53
CA VAL A 74 20.73 0.69 -1.24
C VAL A 74 22.09 1.08 -0.70
N SER A 75 22.78 0.17 -0.02
CA SER A 75 24.15 0.34 0.47
C SER A 75 24.78 -1.02 0.77
N GLU A 76 26.09 -1.03 0.97
CA GLU A 76 26.84 -2.18 1.48
C GLU A 76 27.89 -1.71 2.49
N GLU A 77 28.23 -2.59 3.42
CA GLU A 77 29.31 -2.46 4.39
C GLU A 77 30.30 -3.62 4.19
N GLU A 78 31.27 -3.78 5.10
CA GLU A 78 32.31 -4.81 5.01
C GLU A 78 31.70 -6.22 4.85
N TRP A 79 30.66 -6.53 5.63
CA TRP A 79 30.05 -7.87 5.68
C TRP A 79 28.62 -7.92 5.15
N ASP A 80 27.94 -6.78 5.10
CA ASP A 80 26.51 -6.69 4.93
C ASP A 80 26.09 -5.93 3.67
N ILE A 81 25.00 -6.35 3.06
CA ILE A 81 24.29 -5.64 2.01
C ILE A 81 22.92 -5.23 2.54
N PHE A 82 22.58 -3.95 2.39
CA PHE A 82 21.30 -3.40 2.79
C PHE A 82 20.39 -3.31 1.58
N TYR A 83 19.18 -3.84 1.73
CA TYR A 83 18.18 -3.88 0.67
C TYR A 83 16.91 -3.15 1.10
N THR A 84 16.24 -2.55 0.11
CA THR A 84 14.90 -1.98 0.26
C THR A 84 14.01 -2.48 -0.88
N HIS A 85 12.78 -2.88 -0.54
CA HIS A 85 11.68 -3.07 -1.46
C HIS A 85 10.64 -1.99 -1.19
N SER A 86 10.44 -1.10 -2.17
CA SER A 86 9.39 -0.07 -2.10
C SER A 86 8.05 -0.66 -2.56
N PRO A 87 6.90 -0.17 -2.04
CA PRO A 87 5.60 -0.50 -2.61
C PRO A 87 5.64 -0.25 -4.11
N LYS A 88 5.31 -1.27 -4.92
CA LYS A 88 5.18 -1.05 -6.36
C LYS A 88 3.98 -0.14 -6.57
N GLY A 89 4.18 0.92 -7.34
CA GLY A 89 3.05 1.59 -7.94
C GLY A 89 2.36 0.63 -8.91
N ILE A 90 1.03 0.61 -8.88
CA ILE A 90 0.23 0.05 -9.96
C ILE A 90 0.46 0.96 -11.15
N ALA A 91 1.40 0.57 -12.02
CA ALA A 91 1.46 1.12 -13.36
C ALA A 91 0.18 0.71 -14.07
N LEU A 92 -0.87 1.53 -13.93
CA LEU A 92 -2.03 1.37 -14.77
C LEU A 92 -1.57 1.59 -16.20
N SER A 93 -1.93 0.64 -17.05
CA SER A 93 -1.92 0.82 -18.49
C SER A 93 -2.83 2.01 -18.82
N SER A 94 -2.26 3.20 -18.93
CA SER A 94 -2.99 4.40 -19.28
C SER A 94 -3.45 4.33 -20.74
N ALA A 95 -4.74 4.07 -20.91
CA ALA A 95 -5.52 4.65 -22.00
C ALA A 95 -5.82 6.15 -21.76
N ASN A 96 -5.14 6.82 -20.81
CA ASN A 96 -5.31 8.26 -20.58
C ASN A 96 -4.00 8.96 -20.15
N ASN A 97 -3.48 9.85 -20.99
CA ASN A 97 -2.16 10.50 -20.85
C ASN A 97 -2.02 11.45 -19.64
N GLU A 98 -3.11 11.75 -18.94
CA GLU A 98 -3.11 12.69 -17.83
C GLU A 98 -2.72 12.06 -16.49
N ILE A 99 -2.77 10.73 -16.37
CA ILE A 99 -2.33 10.02 -15.17
C ILE A 99 -1.01 9.33 -15.49
N GLY A 100 0.03 9.70 -14.76
CA GLY A 100 1.36 9.10 -14.90
C GLY A 100 1.46 7.75 -14.19
N SER A 101 0.91 7.64 -12.98
CA SER A 101 0.94 6.39 -12.21
C SER A 101 -0.17 6.32 -11.17
N ILE A 102 -0.49 5.11 -10.72
CA ILE A 102 -1.26 4.87 -9.49
C ILE A 102 -0.40 4.07 -8.52
N ARG A 103 -0.45 4.36 -7.22
CA ARG A 103 0.35 3.63 -6.24
C ARG A 103 -0.26 3.70 -4.86
N TRP A 104 0.18 2.83 -3.97
CA TRP A 104 -0.14 2.96 -2.56
C TRP A 104 0.36 4.30 -2.00
N LEU A 105 -0.45 4.90 -1.13
CA LEU A 105 -0.17 6.16 -0.47
C LEU A 105 1.16 6.08 0.28
N GLY A 106 2.06 6.99 -0.03
CA GLY A 106 3.28 7.24 0.73
C GLY A 106 3.13 8.48 1.61
N ARG A 107 3.95 8.58 2.65
CA ARG A 107 3.94 9.73 3.57
C ARG A 107 4.23 11.07 2.88
N ALA A 108 5.04 11.05 1.82
CA ALA A 108 5.36 12.21 0.99
C ALA A 108 4.13 12.76 0.23
N ASP A 109 3.05 11.99 0.11
CA ASP A 109 1.83 12.41 -0.57
C ASP A 109 0.88 13.20 0.34
N LEU A 110 1.06 13.15 1.67
CA LEU A 110 0.14 13.79 2.60
C LEU A 110 0.03 15.31 2.39
N PRO A 111 1.15 16.07 2.21
CA PRO A 111 1.03 17.51 1.98
C PRO A 111 0.33 17.86 0.64
N PRO A 112 0.67 17.25 -0.52
CA PRO A 112 -0.09 17.47 -1.74
C PRO A 112 -1.57 17.06 -1.65
N LEU A 113 -1.87 15.94 -0.98
CA LEU A 113 -3.25 15.48 -0.81
C LEU A 113 -4.06 16.37 0.12
N GLU A 114 -3.45 17.04 1.09
CA GLU A 114 -4.18 18.02 1.92
C GLU A 114 -4.81 19.13 1.07
N VAL A 115 -4.12 19.59 0.02
CA VAL A 115 -4.68 20.56 -0.94
C VAL A 115 -5.94 19.99 -1.59
N VAL A 116 -5.88 18.73 -2.04
CA VAL A 116 -7.04 18.03 -2.64
C VAL A 116 -8.18 17.87 -1.62
N LEU A 117 -7.88 17.51 -0.37
CA LEU A 117 -8.89 17.38 0.68
C LEU A 117 -9.61 18.71 0.93
N ARG A 118 -8.88 19.83 1.00
CA ARG A 118 -9.44 21.19 1.18
C ARG A 118 -10.36 21.64 0.04
N GLU A 119 -10.28 21.01 -1.13
CA GLU A 119 -11.21 21.25 -2.23
C GLU A 119 -12.57 20.59 -2.02
N HIS A 120 -12.64 19.49 -1.25
CA HIS A 120 -13.83 18.63 -1.12
C HIS A 120 -14.44 18.60 0.27
N VAL A 121 -13.62 18.66 1.32
CA VAL A 121 -14.05 18.51 2.72
C VAL A 121 -14.60 19.85 3.20
N ARG A 122 -15.89 20.06 2.95
CA ARG A 122 -16.61 21.29 3.21
C ARG A 122 -17.95 21.01 3.85
N ASP A 123 -18.35 21.89 4.76
CA ASP A 123 -19.67 21.84 5.34
C ASP A 123 -20.72 22.11 4.26
N LEU A 124 -21.73 21.24 4.19
CA LEU A 124 -22.71 21.26 3.10
C LEU A 124 -23.57 22.54 3.08
N HIS A 125 -23.76 23.17 4.25
CA HIS A 125 -24.64 24.33 4.38
C HIS A 125 -23.89 25.64 4.17
N THR A 126 -22.68 25.75 4.71
CA THR A 126 -21.88 26.98 4.74
C THR A 126 -20.82 27.01 3.64
N GLY A 127 -20.45 25.86 3.06
CA GLY A 127 -19.37 25.72 2.09
C GLY A 127 -17.96 25.95 2.67
N GLN A 128 -17.85 26.16 3.98
CA GLN A 128 -16.59 26.37 4.67
C GLN A 128 -15.80 25.06 4.79
N ILE A 129 -14.48 25.16 4.82
CA ILE A 129 -13.59 24.00 5.01
C ILE A 129 -13.77 23.45 6.42
N VAL A 130 -13.93 22.13 6.54
CA VAL A 130 -14.05 21.44 7.83
C VAL A 130 -12.68 20.92 8.26
N GLU A 131 -11.91 21.74 8.97
CA GLU A 131 -10.52 21.42 9.39
C GLU A 131 -10.43 20.15 10.25
N SER A 132 -11.41 19.91 11.13
CA SER A 132 -11.44 18.72 12.00
C SER A 132 -11.60 17.42 11.20
N GLU A 133 -12.39 17.45 10.12
CA GLU A 133 -12.59 16.30 9.25
C GLU A 133 -11.34 16.05 8.38
N ILE A 134 -10.71 17.10 7.87
CA ILE A 134 -9.41 17.00 7.18
C ILE A 134 -8.35 16.38 8.11
N ALA A 135 -8.28 16.85 9.35
CA ALA A 135 -7.34 16.31 10.33
C ALA A 135 -7.58 14.81 10.60
N SER A 136 -8.84 14.40 10.70
CA SER A 136 -9.22 12.99 10.90
C SER A 136 -8.84 12.13 9.69
N ILE A 137 -9.15 12.59 8.47
CA ILE A 137 -8.78 11.89 7.23
C ILE A 137 -7.25 11.75 7.13
N LYS A 138 -6.49 12.81 7.45
CA LYS A 138 -5.02 12.75 7.46
C LYS A 138 -4.49 11.78 8.52
N ALA A 139 -5.12 11.69 9.68
CA ALA A 139 -4.75 10.72 10.71
C ALA A 139 -4.95 9.28 10.21
N TYR A 140 -6.07 9.00 9.53
CA TYR A 140 -6.31 7.69 8.91
C TYR A 140 -5.31 7.37 7.80
N MET A 141 -5.02 8.35 6.93
CA MET A 141 -4.01 8.25 5.88
C MET A 141 -2.60 7.98 6.43
N ALA A 142 -2.30 8.47 7.64
CA ALA A 142 -1.06 8.19 8.36
C ALA A 142 -1.06 6.84 9.11
N GLY A 143 -2.08 6.00 8.92
CA GLY A 143 -2.20 4.68 9.53
C GLY A 143 -2.96 4.64 10.86
N GLY A 144 -3.57 5.76 11.26
CA GLY A 144 -4.53 5.81 12.35
C GLY A 144 -5.74 4.91 12.07
N ALA A 145 -6.31 4.35 13.13
CA ALA A 145 -7.58 3.64 13.03
C ALA A 145 -8.73 4.65 12.96
N ASP A 146 -9.80 4.30 12.24
CA ASP A 146 -11.06 5.02 12.33
C ASP A 146 -11.83 4.67 13.61
N ASP A 147 -13.01 5.29 13.78
CA ASP A 147 -13.83 5.17 14.98
C ASP A 147 -14.28 3.73 15.27
N GLU A 148 -14.20 2.85 14.26
CA GLU A 148 -14.52 1.42 14.36
C GLU A 148 -13.25 0.55 14.58
N GLY A 149 -12.10 1.18 14.79
CA GLY A 149 -10.82 0.50 14.94
C GLY A 149 -10.22 0.00 13.62
N ARG A 150 -10.81 0.35 12.46
CA ARG A 150 -10.35 -0.14 11.16
C ARG A 150 -9.20 0.70 10.66
N ARG A 151 -8.20 0.04 10.08
CA ARG A 151 -7.13 0.72 9.35
C ARG A 151 -7.50 0.86 7.89
N ARG A 152 -7.30 2.07 7.37
CA ARG A 152 -7.56 2.41 5.98
C ARG A 152 -6.27 2.37 5.18
N SER A 153 -6.37 1.86 3.97
CA SER A 153 -5.34 1.89 2.94
C SER A 153 -5.78 2.85 1.85
N TYR A 154 -4.85 3.51 1.17
CA TYR A 154 -5.18 4.49 0.14
C TYR A 154 -4.37 4.22 -1.12
N LEU A 155 -5.05 4.19 -2.27
CA LEU A 155 -4.40 4.34 -3.58
C LEU A 155 -4.36 5.81 -3.95
N VAL A 156 -3.27 6.23 -4.57
CA VAL A 156 -3.00 7.61 -5.01
C VAL A 156 -2.75 7.60 -6.50
N ALA A 157 -3.47 8.43 -7.24
CA ALA A 157 -3.17 8.72 -8.62
C ALA A 157 -2.25 9.94 -8.69
N CYS A 158 -1.19 9.82 -9.48
CA CYS A 158 -0.23 10.89 -9.72
C CYS A 158 -0.28 11.33 -11.18
N ASP A 159 -0.07 12.62 -11.43
CA ASP A 159 0.16 13.14 -12.79
C ASP A 159 1.50 12.63 -13.38
N PRO A 160 1.82 12.91 -14.66
CA PRO A 160 3.07 12.47 -15.28
C PRO A 160 4.34 13.02 -14.62
N SER A 161 4.25 14.08 -13.81
CA SER A 161 5.38 14.61 -13.03
C SER A 161 5.58 13.86 -11.70
N GLY A 162 4.64 12.98 -11.33
CA GLY A 162 4.65 12.24 -10.07
C GLY A 162 3.90 12.93 -8.92
N SER A 163 3.25 14.07 -9.18
CA SER A 163 2.50 14.81 -8.15
C SER A 163 1.14 14.16 -7.88
N PRO A 164 0.75 13.92 -6.61
CA PRO A 164 -0.57 13.40 -6.27
C PRO A 164 -1.71 14.31 -6.75
N VAL A 165 -2.66 13.74 -7.49
CA VAL A 165 -3.86 14.43 -8.00
C VAL A 165 -5.17 13.83 -7.53
N ALA A 166 -5.15 12.58 -7.05
CA ALA A 166 -6.34 11.96 -6.46
C ALA A 166 -5.95 10.85 -5.50
N CYS A 167 -6.87 10.48 -4.61
CA CYS A 167 -6.75 9.29 -3.79
C CYS A 167 -8.09 8.58 -3.59
N MET A 168 -8.03 7.27 -3.32
CA MET A 168 -9.17 6.41 -3.02
C MET A 168 -8.86 5.59 -1.76
N GLY A 169 -9.70 5.75 -0.73
CA GLY A 169 -9.60 5.01 0.53
C GLY A 169 -10.28 3.64 0.44
N LEU A 170 -9.64 2.66 1.08
CA LEU A 170 -10.00 1.25 1.11
C LEU A 170 -9.92 0.74 2.54
N SER A 171 -10.86 -0.10 2.95
CA SER A 171 -10.76 -0.84 4.21
C SER A 171 -11.31 -2.25 4.04
N ARG A 172 -11.15 -3.10 5.06
CA ARG A 172 -12.00 -4.29 5.15
C ARG A 172 -13.42 -3.85 5.54
N PRO A 173 -14.46 -4.47 4.95
CA PRO A 173 -15.83 -4.26 5.39
C PRO A 173 -15.94 -4.48 6.89
N ASP A 174 -16.71 -3.62 7.56
CA ASP A 174 -17.02 -3.84 8.97
C ASP A 174 -17.94 -5.07 9.17
N ALA A 175 -18.10 -5.49 10.42
CA ALA A 175 -18.90 -6.67 10.76
C ALA A 175 -20.41 -6.50 10.48
N ARG A 176 -20.94 -5.27 10.54
CA ARG A 176 -22.36 -4.96 10.24
C ARG A 176 -22.62 -5.01 8.74
N MET A 177 -21.69 -4.51 7.93
CA MET A 177 -21.76 -4.58 6.47
C MET A 177 -21.58 -6.03 5.98
N SER A 178 -20.61 -6.75 6.55
CA SER A 178 -20.38 -8.17 6.24
C SER A 178 -21.62 -9.03 6.50
N ALA A 179 -22.38 -8.71 7.55
CA ALA A 179 -23.62 -9.41 7.89
C ALA A 179 -24.79 -9.12 6.92
N HIS A 180 -24.84 -7.94 6.30
CA HIS A 180 -25.92 -7.57 5.36
C HIS A 180 -25.72 -8.12 3.95
N VAL A 181 -24.47 -8.35 3.53
CA VAL A 181 -24.16 -8.70 2.14
C VAL A 181 -23.89 -10.22 1.98
N SER A 182 -24.04 -11.05 3.02
CA SER A 182 -23.66 -12.48 3.00
C SER A 182 -22.28 -12.69 2.39
N MET A 183 -21.33 -11.79 2.69
CA MET A 183 -19.99 -11.86 2.13
C MET A 183 -19.12 -12.81 2.95
N ASN A 184 -19.14 -14.09 2.60
CA ASN A 184 -18.11 -15.04 3.01
C ASN A 184 -16.85 -14.88 2.12
N ALA A 185 -16.31 -13.67 2.05
CA ALA A 185 -15.09 -13.35 1.28
C ALA A 185 -14.07 -12.69 2.22
N PRO A 186 -13.08 -13.43 2.75
CA PRO A 186 -12.07 -12.88 3.67
C PRO A 186 -11.21 -11.75 3.05
N ASP A 187 -11.24 -11.63 1.71
CA ASP A 187 -10.51 -10.63 0.93
C ASP A 187 -11.39 -9.50 0.38
N ALA A 188 -12.61 -9.36 0.89
CA ALA A 188 -13.48 -8.25 0.54
C ALA A 188 -12.84 -6.90 0.92
N LEU A 189 -12.94 -5.93 0.02
CA LEU A 189 -12.53 -4.54 0.22
C LEU A 189 -13.73 -3.62 0.09
N GLU A 190 -13.91 -2.74 1.07
CA GLU A 190 -14.87 -1.65 1.05
C GLU A 190 -14.20 -0.39 0.48
N LEU A 191 -14.87 0.25 -0.49
CA LEU A 191 -14.49 1.56 -0.99
C LEU A 191 -15.04 2.63 -0.05
N LEU A 192 -14.18 3.51 0.45
CA LEU A 192 -14.56 4.57 1.38
C LEU A 192 -14.75 5.89 0.63
N ASN A 193 -13.74 6.76 0.66
CA ASN A 193 -13.80 8.08 0.04
C ASN A 193 -12.90 8.14 -1.19
N VAL A 194 -13.33 8.89 -2.21
CA VAL A 194 -12.51 9.27 -3.36
C VAL A 194 -12.40 10.79 -3.41
N PHE A 195 -11.18 11.29 -3.48
CA PHE A 195 -10.89 12.71 -3.61
C PHE A 195 -10.07 12.94 -4.88
N VAL A 196 -10.50 13.85 -5.74
CA VAL A 196 -9.86 14.14 -7.03
C VAL A 196 -9.68 15.64 -7.16
N ARG A 197 -8.46 16.11 -7.44
CA ARG A 197 -8.19 17.54 -7.64
C ARG A 197 -9.12 18.12 -8.70
N ARG A 198 -9.70 19.30 -8.47
CA ARG A 198 -10.81 19.85 -9.27
C ARG A 198 -10.49 20.00 -10.76
N ASP A 199 -9.25 20.34 -11.09
CA ASP A 199 -8.74 20.41 -12.46
C ASP A 199 -8.72 19.02 -13.16
N PHE A 200 -8.55 17.94 -12.39
CA PHE A 200 -8.58 16.55 -12.85
C PHE A 200 -9.98 15.91 -12.80
N MET A 201 -10.98 16.57 -12.23
CA MET A 201 -12.36 16.05 -12.20
C MET A 201 -13.03 16.08 -13.58
N ARG A 202 -12.61 16.99 -14.45
CA ARG A 202 -13.18 17.14 -15.80
C ARG A 202 -12.69 16.06 -16.77
N SER A 203 -11.56 15.43 -16.48
CA SER A 203 -11.06 14.33 -17.29
C SER A 203 -11.70 13.01 -16.86
N LYS A 204 -12.40 12.38 -17.81
CA LYS A 204 -13.31 11.25 -17.58
C LYS A 204 -12.61 9.91 -17.25
N GLY A 205 -11.60 9.90 -16.37
CA GLY A 205 -10.78 8.72 -16.15
C GLY A 205 -10.27 8.48 -14.74
N VAL A 206 -9.95 9.50 -13.95
CA VAL A 206 -9.17 9.30 -12.70
C VAL A 206 -9.85 8.38 -11.70
N GLY A 207 -11.13 8.60 -11.41
CA GLY A 207 -11.89 7.72 -10.52
C GLY A 207 -12.01 6.28 -11.05
N ARG A 208 -12.20 6.13 -12.37
CA ARG A 208 -12.28 4.80 -13.02
C ARG A 208 -10.94 4.08 -13.00
N SER A 209 -9.85 4.80 -13.19
CA SER A 209 -8.48 4.29 -13.09
C SER A 209 -8.20 3.82 -11.67
N LEU A 210 -8.47 4.64 -10.66
CA LEU A 210 -8.35 4.24 -9.25
C LEU A 210 -9.18 2.98 -8.95
N LEU A 211 -10.43 2.93 -9.39
CA LEU A 211 -11.29 1.76 -9.22
C LEU A 211 -10.72 0.51 -9.91
N SER A 212 -10.21 0.65 -11.14
CA SER A 212 -9.56 -0.45 -11.87
C SER A 212 -8.33 -0.97 -11.13
N ALA A 213 -7.55 -0.08 -10.51
CA ALA A 213 -6.38 -0.45 -9.72
C ALA A 213 -6.77 -1.24 -8.46
N VAL A 214 -7.88 -0.87 -7.79
CA VAL A 214 -8.42 -1.65 -6.67
C VAL A 214 -8.78 -3.07 -7.09
N TYR A 215 -9.43 -3.24 -8.24
CA TYR A 215 -9.79 -4.56 -8.75
C TYR A 215 -8.56 -5.45 -9.01
N GLU A 216 -7.47 -4.89 -9.55
CA GLU A 216 -6.25 -5.66 -9.80
C GLU A 216 -5.54 -6.06 -8.49
N GLU A 217 -5.53 -5.19 -7.47
CA GLU A 217 -5.04 -5.55 -6.13
C GLU A 217 -5.88 -6.66 -5.48
N ALA A 218 -7.21 -6.58 -5.59
CA ALA A 218 -8.10 -7.60 -5.06
C ALA A 218 -7.89 -8.97 -5.71
N LYS A 219 -7.52 -9.02 -7.00
CA LYS A 219 -7.17 -10.28 -7.69
C LYS A 219 -5.78 -10.82 -7.32
N ALA A 220 -4.86 -9.96 -6.90
CA ALA A 220 -3.47 -10.32 -6.63
C ALA A 220 -3.24 -10.82 -5.19
N ALA A 221 -4.14 -10.46 -4.27
CA ALA A 221 -4.19 -10.86 -2.86
C ALA A 221 -4.53 -12.34 -2.67
#